data_AF-A0A1F9V4P5-F1
#
_entry.id   AF-A0A1F9V4P5-F1
#
_cell.length_a   1.000
_cell.length_b   1.000
_cell.length_c   1.000
_cell.angle_alpha   90.00
_cell.angle_beta   90.00
_cell.angle_gamma   90.00
#
_symmetry.space_group_name_H-M   'P 1'
#
loop_
_entity.id
_entity.type
_entity.pdbx_description
1 polymer ?
#
loop_
_entity_poly.entity_id
_entity_poly.type
_entity_poly.pdbx_seq_one_letter_code
_entity_poly.pdbx_strand_id
1 'polypeptide(L)' 'MAEAVELARSLDELPRTLLIYGIEGSSYESGSGLSDEVRAAAGRVAEAVLKFLGSLAGAGHA' A
#
# COMPACT_ATOMS: atom_id res chain seq x y z
N MET A 1 -6.74 -9.82 -6.35
CA MET A 1 -6.28 -9.17 -5.10
C MET A 1 -7.14 -9.61 -3.93
N ALA A 2 -8.44 -9.33 -3.94
CA ALA A 2 -9.36 -9.78 -2.88
C ALA A 2 -9.26 -11.29 -2.62
N GLU A 3 -9.26 -12.11 -3.67
CA GLU A 3 -9.13 -13.57 -3.56
C GLU A 3 -7.88 -14.03 -2.80
N ALA A 4 -6.72 -13.42 -3.05
CA ALA A 4 -5.48 -13.78 -2.37
C ALA A 4 -5.51 -13.42 -0.88
N VAL A 5 -6.13 -12.28 -0.54
CA VAL A 5 -6.32 -11.86 0.85
C VAL A 5 -7.27 -12.81 1.57
N GLU A 6 -8.38 -13.18 0.93
CA GLU A 6 -9.37 -14.11 1.51
C GLU A 6 -8.82 -15.53 1.63
N LEU A 7 -7.99 -15.98 0.69
CA LEU A 7 -7.26 -17.24 0.81
C LEU A 7 -6.33 -17.24 2.03
N ALA A 8 -5.48 -16.21 2.18
CA ALA A 8 -4.58 -16.10 3.32
C ALA A 8 -5.33 -16.06 4.67
N ARG A 9 -6.50 -15.40 4.73
CA ARG A 9 -7.38 -15.45 5.90
C ARG A 9 -7.90 -16.85 6.18
N SER A 10 -8.38 -17.56 5.15
CA SER A 10 -8.93 -18.91 5.30
C SER A 10 -7.89 -19.93 5.76
N LEU A 11 -6.61 -19.66 5.48
CA LEU A 11 -5.47 -20.47 5.89
C LEU A 11 -4.88 -20.04 7.24
N ASP A 12 -5.42 -19.00 7.89
CA ASP A 12 -4.83 -18.37 9.08
C ASP A 12 -3.38 -17.85 8.87
N GLU A 13 -3.01 -17.58 7.62
CA GLU A 13 -1.69 -17.05 7.23
C GLU A 13 -1.72 -15.53 7.00
N LEU A 14 -2.86 -14.87 7.20
CA LEU A 14 -2.96 -13.43 7.05
C LEU A 14 -2.18 -12.73 8.18
N PRO A 15 -1.27 -11.78 7.86
CA PRO A 15 -0.56 -11.02 8.88
C PRO A 15 -1.53 -10.27 9.81
N ARG A 16 -1.12 -10.08 11.06
CA ARG A 16 -1.86 -9.28 12.07
C ARG A 16 -2.28 -7.91 11.55
N THR A 17 -1.44 -7.29 10.71
CA THR A 17 -1.72 -5.98 10.12
C THR A 17 -1.41 -6.02 8.63
N LEU A 18 -2.41 -5.73 7.79
CA LEU A 18 -2.29 -5.57 6.35
C LEU A 18 -2.89 -4.23 5.94
N LEU A 19 -2.10 -3.38 5.26
CA LEU A 19 -2.56 -2.13 4.67
C LEU A 19 -2.48 -2.23 3.14
N ILE A 20 -3.54 -1.84 2.44
CA ILE A 20 -3.60 -1.81 0.98
C ILE A 20 -3.81 -0.36 0.54
N TYR A 21 -2.94 0.13 -0.32
CA TYR A 21 -3.06 1.45 -0.94
C TYR A 21 -3.33 1.29 -2.42
N GLY A 22 -4.44 1.85 -2.90
CA GLY A 22 -4.73 1.98 -4.33
C GLY A 22 -4.41 3.39 -4.80
N ILE A 23 -3.75 3.50 -5.95
CA ILE A 23 -3.59 4.77 -6.68
C ILE A 23 -4.34 4.63 -7.99
N GLU A 24 -5.36 5.44 -8.21
CA GLU A 24 -6.11 5.46 -9.45
C GLU A 24 -5.26 6.07 -10.58
N GLY A 25 -5.25 5.42 -11.74
CA GLY A 25 -4.51 5.88 -12.90
C GLY A 25 -5.28 6.97 -13.65
N SER A 26 -4.58 8.01 -14.11
CA SER A 26 -5.20 9.06 -14.93
C SER A 26 -5.29 8.71 -16.42
N SER A 27 -4.36 7.89 -16.93
CA SER A 27 -4.30 7.40 -18.32
C SER A 27 -3.51 6.09 -18.35
N TYR A 28 -3.81 5.24 -19.34
CA TYR A 28 -3.18 3.93 -19.53
C TYR A 28 -2.57 3.78 -20.93
N GLU A 29 -2.29 4.89 -21.60
CA GLU A 29 -1.65 4.90 -22.92
C GLU A 29 -0.24 4.29 -22.85
N SER A 30 0.06 3.39 -23.79
CA SER A 30 1.35 2.69 -23.82
C SER A 30 2.50 3.66 -24.07
N GLY A 31 3.60 3.46 -23.34
CA GLY A 31 4.80 4.31 -23.44
C GLY A 31 4.68 5.67 -22.76
N SER A 32 3.53 6.02 -22.19
CA SER A 32 3.40 7.20 -21.32
C SER A 32 3.99 6.91 -19.93
N GLY A 33 4.69 7.89 -19.37
CA GLY A 33 5.13 7.83 -17.96
C GLY A 33 3.97 8.07 -17.00
N LEU A 34 4.25 8.08 -15.70
CA LEU A 34 3.25 8.49 -14.70
C LEU A 34 2.84 9.95 -14.95
N SER A 35 1.53 10.20 -14.94
CA SER A 35 0.99 11.56 -14.85
C SER A 35 1.42 12.23 -13.54
N ASP A 36 1.35 13.55 -13.50
CA ASP A 36 1.74 14.32 -12.32
C ASP A 36 0.87 13.97 -11.09
N GLU A 37 -0.42 13.69 -11.31
CA GLU A 37 -1.35 13.28 -10.26
C GLU A 37 -0.99 11.93 -9.67
N VAL A 38 -0.67 10.95 -10.53
CA VAL A 38 -0.27 9.60 -10.10
C VAL A 38 1.08 9.65 -9.39
N ARG A 39 2.02 10.45 -9.89
CA ARG A 39 3.33 10.66 -9.26
C ARG A 39 3.19 11.29 -7.87
N ALA A 40 2.36 12.32 -7.74
CA ALA A 40 2.09 12.95 -6.45
C ALA A 40 1.38 11.99 -5.48
N ALA A 41 0.44 11.17 -5.97
CA ALA A 41 -0.22 10.14 -5.17
C ALA A 41 0.77 9.07 -4.67
N ALA A 42 1.70 8.63 -5.53
CA ALA A 42 2.76 7.70 -5.14
C ALA A 42 3.64 8.27 -4.02
N GLY A 43 3.99 9.56 -4.10
CA GLY A 43 4.70 10.26 -3.02
C GLY A 43 3.94 10.23 -1.69
N ARG A 44 2.65 10.54 -1.70
CA ARG A 44 1.80 10.50 -0.49
C ARG A 44 1.69 9.09 0.10
N VAL A 45 1.58 8.06 -0.74
CA VAL A 45 1.56 6.66 -0.29
C VAL A 45 2.90 6.26 0.32
N ALA A 46 4.02 6.65 -0.28
CA ALA A 46 5.35 6.38 0.28
C ALA A 46 5.50 7.01 1.68
N GLU A 47 5.06 8.26 1.86
CA GLU A 47 5.06 8.90 3.18
C GLU A 47 4.17 8.16 4.19
N ALA A 48 2.99 7.69 3.78
CA ALA A 48 2.08 6.93 4.65
C ALA A 48 2.71 5.60 5.10
N VAL A 49 3.39 4.90 4.19
CA VAL A 49 4.13 3.67 4.49
C VAL A 49 5.24 3.94 5.51
N LEU A 50 6.05 4.98 5.30
CA LEU A 50 7.12 5.34 6.24
C LEU A 50 6.58 5.70 7.63
N LYS A 51 5.49 6.47 7.70
CA LYS A 51 4.82 6.80 8.98
C LYS A 51 4.32 5.53 9.69
N PHE A 52 3.72 4.61 8.96
CA PHE A 52 3.27 3.33 9.51
C PHE A 52 4.43 2.52 10.07
N LEU A 53 5.52 2.36 9.32
CA LEU A 53 6.73 1.65 9.79
C LEU A 53 7.32 2.31 11.05
N GLY A 54 7.35 3.63 11.11
CA GLY A 54 7.77 4.38 12.30
C GLY A 54 6.89 4.10 13.53
N SER A 55 5.57 3.98 13.34
CA SER A 55 4.63 3.65 14.42
C SER A 55 4.85 2.24 14.98
N LEU A 56 5.25 1.28 14.13
CA LEU A 56 5.57 -0.08 14.57
C LEU A 56 6.87 -0.13 15.39
N ALA A 57 7.89 0.63 14.98
CA ALA A 57 9.15 0.70 15.72
C ALA A 57 8.99 1.34 17.12
N GLY A 58 8.07 2.31 17.26
CA GLY A 58 7.75 2.94 18.53
C GLY A 58 6.93 2.07 19.49
N ALA A 59 6.16 1.11 18.97
CA ALA A 59 5.30 0.23 19.77
C ALA A 59 6.06 -0.95 20.45
N GLY A 60 7.32 -1.21 20.05
CA GLY A 60 8.13 -2.30 20.61
C GLY A 60 8.94 -1.96 21.87
N HIS A 61 8.80 -0.74 22.41
CA HIS A 61 9.57 -0.24 23.58
C HIS A 61 8.69 0.09 24.80
N ALA A 62 7.44 -0.37 24.83
CA ALA A 62 6.49 -0.17 25.93
C ALA A 62 6.12 -1.48 26.61
#